data_AF-A0A2V0NYM9-F1
#
_entry.id   AF-A0A2V0NYM9-F1
#
_cell.length_a   1.000
_cell.length_b   1.000
_cell.length_c   1.000
_cell.angle_alpha   90.00
_cell.angle_beta   90.00
_cell.angle_gamma   90.00
#
_symmetry.space_group_name_H-M   'P 1'
#
loop_
_entity.id
_entity.type
_entity.pdbx_description
1 polymer ?
#
loop_
_entity_poly.entity_id
_entity_poly.type
_entity_poly.pdbx_seq_one_letter_code
_entity_poly.pdbx_strand_id
1 'polypeptide(L)'
;MAAECYKWWDILGRDSPNFENGQCTFFQGKYALSEALGWVIVVAGGALFTLITASVTWLDHRFGGTSQTSEQFSTAGRSIKAGLTACDIVSKWTWAATLLQSANVAYKYGVSGPFWYAAGATIQVLLFAVLAVEVKRKAPTAHTVLEIVKARWGTGPHLVFLVFCLATNFIVTSMLILGGASVVNALSG
;
A
#
# COMPACT_ATOMS: atom_id res chain seq x y z
N MET A 1 15.45 2.62 9.79
CA MET A 1 15.16 3.82 10.60
C MET A 1 15.53 3.50 12.04
N ALA A 2 16.72 3.88 12.49
CA ALA A 2 17.22 3.64 13.85
C ALA A 2 16.71 4.71 14.84
N ALA A 3 15.40 4.95 14.83
CA ALA A 3 14.70 5.79 15.79
C ALA A 3 13.55 4.90 16.28
N GLU A 4 13.52 4.38 17.49
CA GLU A 4 13.61 5.07 18.78
C GLU A 4 14.21 4.09 19.82
N CYS A 5 15.50 4.18 20.14
CA CYS A 5 16.07 3.40 21.26
C CYS A 5 15.95 4.15 22.62
N TYR A 6 15.55 5.42 22.58
CA TYR A 6 15.27 6.22 23.78
C TYR A 6 13.95 6.95 23.62
N LYS A 7 13.03 6.72 24.55
CA LYS A 7 11.81 7.50 24.72
C LYS A 7 11.94 8.37 25.96
N TRP A 8 11.13 9.42 26.03
CA TRP A 8 11.24 10.41 27.12
C TRP A 8 11.02 9.82 28.52
N TRP A 9 10.35 8.67 28.64
CA TRP A 9 10.17 7.97 29.91
C TRP A 9 11.39 7.17 30.36
N ASP A 10 12.33 6.85 29.46
CA ASP A 10 13.61 6.21 29.82
C ASP A 10 14.52 7.19 30.58
N ILE A 11 14.33 8.50 30.39
CA ILE A 11 14.98 9.58 31.16
C ILE A 11 14.50 9.61 32.62
N LEU A 12 13.29 9.10 32.87
CA LEU A 12 12.65 9.10 34.18
C LEU A 12 12.89 7.79 34.97
N GLY A 13 13.76 6.90 34.48
CA GLY A 13 14.14 5.66 35.17
C GLY A 13 12.99 4.67 35.35
N ARG A 14 11.98 4.70 34.47
CA ARG A 14 10.83 3.80 34.53
C ARG A 14 11.07 2.63 33.57
N ASP A 15 11.52 1.51 34.11
CA ASP A 15 11.77 0.28 33.33
C ASP A 15 10.49 -0.16 32.61
N SER A 16 10.58 -0.31 31.28
CA SER A 16 9.49 -0.91 30.51
C SER A 16 9.50 -2.42 30.72
N PRO A 17 8.37 -3.06 31.09
CA PRO A 17 8.36 -4.45 31.56
C PRO A 17 8.73 -5.51 30.49
N ASN A 18 8.99 -5.10 29.24
CA ASN A 18 9.21 -5.99 28.11
C ASN A 18 10.55 -5.76 27.38
N PHE A 19 11.42 -4.86 27.85
CA PHE A 19 12.72 -4.57 27.22
C PHE A 19 13.79 -4.32 28.29
N GLU A 20 14.93 -5.01 28.23
CA GLU A 20 16.08 -4.68 29.08
C GLU A 20 16.73 -3.37 28.60
N ASN A 21 17.24 -2.58 29.54
CA ASN A 21 17.94 -1.32 29.27
C ASN A 21 19.11 -1.53 28.30
N GLY A 22 19.02 -0.96 27.09
CA GLY A 22 20.04 -1.06 26.03
C GLY A 22 19.72 -1.98 24.84
N GLN A 23 18.56 -2.64 24.82
CA GLN A 23 18.15 -3.50 23.70
C GLN A 23 17.53 -2.70 22.54
N CYS A 24 18.33 -2.35 21.52
CA CYS A 24 17.83 -1.66 20.30
C CYS A 24 17.32 -2.63 19.20
N THR A 25 17.23 -3.93 19.47
CA THR A 25 16.70 -4.94 18.53
C THR A 25 15.80 -5.93 19.26
N PHE A 26 14.65 -6.26 18.66
CA PHE A 26 13.68 -7.21 19.21
C PHE A 26 14.26 -8.62 19.43
N PHE A 27 15.33 -8.97 18.72
CA PHE A 27 15.92 -10.32 18.74
C PHE A 27 17.29 -10.42 19.44
N GLN A 28 17.62 -9.55 20.39
CA GLN A 28 18.85 -9.67 21.20
C GLN A 28 20.14 -9.91 20.35
N GLY A 29 20.24 -9.25 19.19
CA GLY A 29 21.39 -9.39 18.27
C GLY A 29 21.46 -10.69 17.45
N LYS A 30 20.44 -11.55 17.49
CA LYS A 30 20.30 -12.72 16.60
C LYS A 30 19.12 -12.52 15.66
N TYR A 31 19.36 -12.24 14.38
CA TYR A 31 18.28 -12.12 13.40
C TYR A 31 17.41 -13.38 13.34
N ALA A 32 16.09 -13.22 13.21
CA ALA A 32 15.16 -14.34 13.13
C ALA A 32 15.38 -15.20 11.88
N LEU A 33 15.87 -14.59 10.80
CA LEU A 33 16.25 -15.22 9.55
C LEU A 33 17.74 -14.98 9.26
N SER A 34 18.39 -15.94 8.58
CA SER A 34 19.71 -15.70 8.00
C SER A 34 19.63 -14.67 6.87
N GLU A 35 20.67 -13.86 6.71
CA GLU A 35 20.80 -12.85 5.64
C GLU A 35 20.53 -13.43 4.23
N ALA A 36 21.05 -14.63 3.95
CA ALA A 36 20.82 -15.35 2.70
C ALA A 36 19.33 -15.57 2.40
N LEU A 37 18.52 -15.84 3.43
CA LEU A 37 17.09 -16.05 3.28
C LEU A 37 16.35 -14.73 3.01
N GLY A 38 16.83 -13.62 3.57
CA GLY A 38 16.34 -12.27 3.25
C GLY A 38 16.52 -11.93 1.77
N TRP A 39 17.71 -12.17 1.22
CA TRP A 39 18.00 -11.98 -0.21
C TRP A 39 17.13 -12.87 -1.10
N VAL A 40 16.91 -14.13 -0.72
CA VAL A 40 16.01 -15.04 -1.44
C VAL A 40 14.57 -14.51 -1.46
N ILE A 41 14.05 -14.04 -0.32
CA ILE A 41 12.69 -13.48 -0.25
C ILE A 41 12.53 -12.27 -1.19
N VAL A 42 13.49 -11.35 -1.18
CA VAL A 42 13.42 -10.13 -2.00
C VAL A 42 13.61 -10.44 -3.48
N VAL A 43 14.70 -11.14 -3.83
CA VAL A 43 15.09 -11.35 -5.23
C VAL A 43 14.29 -12.47 -5.87
N ALA A 44 14.25 -13.65 -5.25
CA ALA A 44 13.55 -14.79 -5.83
C ALA A 44 12.03 -14.61 -5.73
N GLY A 45 11.52 -14.08 -4.62
CA GLY A 45 10.09 -13.76 -4.47
C GLY A 45 9.63 -12.69 -5.47
N GLY A 46 10.40 -11.61 -5.63
CA GLY A 46 10.13 -10.59 -6.64
C GLY A 46 10.17 -11.14 -8.06
N ALA A 47 11.23 -11.87 -8.41
CA ALA A 47 11.38 -12.48 -9.74
C ALA A 47 10.25 -13.46 -10.06
N LEU A 48 9.88 -14.33 -9.10
CA LEU A 48 8.77 -15.26 -9.26
C LEU A 48 7.46 -14.53 -9.55
N PHE A 49 7.15 -13.48 -8.78
CA PHE A 49 5.92 -12.70 -8.97
C PHE A 49 5.89 -11.99 -10.34
N THR A 50 7.02 -11.42 -10.76
CA THR A 50 7.16 -10.83 -12.10
C THR A 50 7.00 -11.87 -13.20
N LEU A 51 7.59 -13.07 -13.05
CA LEU A 51 7.44 -14.14 -14.03
C LEU A 51 6.00 -14.63 -14.13
N ILE A 52 5.31 -14.81 -12.99
CA ILE A 52 3.90 -15.21 -12.97
C ILE A 52 3.05 -14.17 -13.69
N THR A 53 3.14 -12.89 -13.30
CA THR A 53 2.32 -11.82 -13.90
C THR A 53 2.63 -11.61 -15.39
N ALA A 54 3.90 -11.68 -15.78
CA ALA A 54 4.31 -11.64 -17.18
C ALA A 54 3.77 -12.83 -17.99
N SER A 55 3.82 -14.04 -17.42
CA SER A 55 3.31 -15.25 -18.08
C SER A 55 1.79 -15.19 -18.27
N VAL A 56 1.04 -14.73 -17.28
CA VAL A 56 -0.42 -14.53 -17.37
C VAL A 56 -0.75 -13.49 -18.44
N THR A 57 -0.03 -12.37 -18.47
CA THR A 57 -0.23 -11.31 -19.48
C THR A 57 0.10 -11.81 -20.89
N TRP A 58 1.16 -12.61 -21.03
CA TRP A 58 1.54 -13.21 -22.30
C TRP A 58 0.51 -14.25 -22.79
N LEU A 59 -0.01 -15.08 -21.89
CA LEU A 59 -1.08 -16.03 -22.19
C LEU A 59 -2.37 -15.32 -22.61
N ASP A 60 -2.76 -14.27 -21.91
CA ASP A 60 -3.93 -13.45 -22.27
C ASP A 60 -3.75 -12.82 -23.67
N HIS A 61 -2.57 -12.28 -23.96
CA HIS A 61 -2.28 -11.74 -25.29
C HIS A 61 -2.29 -12.82 -26.38
N ARG A 62 -1.77 -14.01 -26.11
CA ARG A 62 -1.63 -15.09 -27.10
C ARG A 62 -2.94 -15.83 -27.38
N PHE A 63 -3.76 -16.05 -26.36
CA PHE A 63 -4.97 -16.87 -26.43
C PHE A 63 -6.27 -16.10 -26.20
N GLY A 64 -6.22 -14.98 -25.47
CA GLY A 64 -7.38 -14.14 -25.14
C GLY A 64 -7.77 -13.13 -26.22
N GLY A 65 -6.93 -12.93 -27.25
CA GLY A 65 -7.21 -12.02 -28.35
C GLY A 65 -7.33 -10.54 -27.92
N THR A 66 -6.82 -10.19 -26.74
CA THR A 66 -6.90 -8.84 -26.18
C THR A 66 -5.91 -7.91 -26.90
N SER A 67 -6.45 -6.88 -27.55
CA SER A 67 -5.63 -5.84 -28.18
C SER A 67 -5.05 -4.92 -27.10
N GLN A 68 -3.73 -4.78 -27.06
CA GLN A 68 -3.00 -3.92 -26.12
C GLN A 68 -3.14 -2.44 -26.51
N THR A 69 -4.34 -1.89 -26.34
CA THR A 69 -4.60 -0.45 -26.50
C THR A 69 -4.53 0.26 -25.16
N SER A 70 -4.25 1.56 -25.17
CA SER A 70 -4.26 2.39 -23.96
C SER A 70 -5.64 2.38 -23.27
N GLU A 71 -6.72 2.35 -24.04
CA GLU A 71 -8.08 2.24 -23.49
C GLU A 71 -8.29 0.87 -22.81
N GLN A 72 -7.81 -0.22 -23.41
CA GLN A 72 -7.89 -1.55 -22.81
C GLN A 72 -7.09 -1.62 -21.51
N PHE A 73 -5.89 -1.03 -21.47
CA PHE A 73 -5.06 -0.99 -20.26
C PHE A 73 -5.71 -0.17 -19.13
N SER A 74 -6.29 1.00 -19.45
CA SER A 74 -6.90 1.88 -18.45
C SER A 74 -8.31 1.47 -18.02
N THR A 75 -9.04 0.70 -18.83
CA THR A 75 -10.46 0.37 -18.57
C THR A 75 -10.77 -1.12 -18.51
N ALA A 76 -9.79 -1.99 -18.78
CA ALA A 76 -9.97 -3.43 -18.93
C ALA A 76 -11.12 -3.79 -19.90
N GLY A 77 -11.29 -2.98 -20.95
CA GLY A 77 -12.36 -3.12 -21.93
C GLY A 77 -13.77 -2.95 -21.37
N ARG A 78 -13.90 -2.33 -20.18
CA ARG A 78 -15.16 -2.21 -19.42
C ARG A 78 -15.85 -3.57 -19.14
N SER A 79 -15.09 -4.67 -19.21
CA SER A 79 -15.60 -6.05 -19.09
C SER A 79 -15.65 -6.56 -17.64
N ILE A 80 -14.98 -5.86 -16.72
CA ILE A 80 -14.88 -6.24 -15.31
C ILE A 80 -16.17 -5.92 -14.56
N LYS A 81 -16.74 -6.94 -13.92
CA LYS A 81 -17.95 -6.82 -13.09
C LYS A 81 -17.66 -6.02 -11.82
N ALA A 82 -18.68 -5.30 -11.33
CA ALA A 82 -18.58 -4.46 -10.14
C ALA A 82 -18.00 -5.17 -8.89
N GLY A 83 -18.34 -6.45 -8.69
CA GLY A 83 -17.79 -7.25 -7.59
C GLY A 83 -16.27 -7.40 -7.66
N LEU A 84 -15.72 -7.70 -8.84
CA LEU A 84 -14.27 -7.84 -9.02
C LEU A 84 -13.56 -6.49 -8.90
N THR A 85 -14.18 -5.40 -9.38
CA THR A 85 -13.70 -4.03 -9.16
C THR A 85 -13.67 -3.65 -7.67
N ALA A 86 -14.69 -4.04 -6.90
CA ALA A 86 -14.71 -3.78 -5.46
C ALA A 86 -13.58 -4.52 -4.72
N CYS A 87 -13.31 -5.78 -5.09
CA CYS A 87 -12.19 -6.54 -4.54
C CYS A 87 -10.82 -5.90 -4.86
N ASP A 88 -10.63 -5.41 -6.09
CA ASP A 88 -9.40 -4.69 -6.49
C ASP A 88 -9.17 -3.43 -5.64
N ILE A 89 -10.22 -2.65 -5.39
CA ILE A 89 -10.15 -1.43 -4.55
C ILE A 89 -9.72 -1.79 -3.12
N VAL A 90 -10.35 -2.83 -2.53
CA VAL A 90 -10.01 -3.29 -1.17
C VAL A 90 -8.55 -3.80 -1.11
N SER A 91 -8.11 -4.51 -2.15
CA SER A 91 -6.74 -5.01 -2.24
C SER A 91 -5.71 -3.86 -2.26
N LYS A 92 -5.94 -2.82 -3.06
CA LYS A 92 -5.04 -1.64 -3.15
C LYS A 92 -4.96 -0.86 -1.84
N TRP A 93 -6.03 -0.83 -1.07
CA TRP A 93 -6.05 -0.21 0.27
C TRP A 93 -5.33 -1.06 1.32
N THR A 94 -5.32 -2.38 1.16
CA THR A 94 -4.65 -3.33 2.07
C THR A 94 -3.16 -3.43 1.77
N TRP A 95 -2.45 -2.30 1.81
CA TRP A 95 -1.01 -2.27 1.58
C TRP A 95 -0.21 -2.61 2.85
N ALA A 96 1.07 -2.94 2.66
CA ALA A 96 1.96 -3.40 3.74
C ALA A 96 2.04 -2.47 4.95
N ALA A 97 2.12 -1.15 4.74
CA ALA A 97 2.16 -0.19 5.85
C ALA A 97 0.87 -0.20 6.72
N THR A 98 -0.32 -0.38 6.14
CA THR A 98 -1.59 -0.52 6.87
C THR A 98 -1.59 -1.80 7.71
N LEU A 99 -1.09 -2.90 7.14
CA LEU A 99 -0.95 -4.18 7.86
C LEU A 99 0.05 -4.06 9.02
N LEU A 100 1.21 -3.47 8.77
CA LEU A 100 2.24 -3.24 9.78
C LEU A 100 1.74 -2.34 10.91
N GLN A 101 1.04 -1.26 10.56
CA GLN A 101 0.43 -0.38 11.54
C GLN A 101 -0.66 -1.10 12.34
N SER A 102 -1.50 -1.89 11.69
CA SER A 102 -2.53 -2.68 12.36
C SER A 102 -1.91 -3.68 13.34
N ALA A 103 -0.85 -4.40 12.95
CA ALA A 103 -0.13 -5.31 13.83
C ALA A 103 0.51 -4.59 15.04
N ASN A 104 1.09 -3.41 14.82
CA ASN A 104 1.67 -2.59 15.90
C ASN A 104 0.60 -2.14 16.91
N VAL A 105 -0.59 -1.75 16.43
CA VAL A 105 -1.73 -1.39 17.28
C VAL A 105 -2.29 -2.65 17.98
N ALA A 106 -2.30 -3.81 17.33
CA ALA A 106 -2.67 -5.09 17.94
C ALA A 106 -1.75 -5.46 19.11
N TYR A 107 -0.44 -5.29 18.92
CA TYR A 107 0.55 -5.59 19.93
C TYR A 107 0.38 -4.72 21.19
N LYS A 108 0.04 -3.44 21.02
CA LYS A 108 -0.11 -2.49 22.12
C LYS A 108 -1.46 -2.54 22.82
N TYR A 109 -2.54 -2.79 22.06
CA TYR A 109 -3.92 -2.61 22.54
C TYR A 109 -4.77 -3.88 22.42
N GLY A 110 -4.20 -5.00 22.00
CA GLY A 110 -4.93 -6.25 21.76
C GLY A 110 -5.85 -6.17 20.54
N VAL A 111 -6.84 -7.07 20.47
CA VAL A 111 -7.73 -7.23 19.30
C VAL A 111 -8.60 -6.00 19.02
N SER A 112 -8.91 -5.20 20.04
CA SER A 112 -9.70 -3.97 19.89
C SER A 112 -8.97 -2.89 19.09
N GLY A 113 -7.63 -2.89 19.11
CA GLY A 113 -6.80 -1.93 18.41
C GLY A 113 -6.97 -1.95 16.88
N PRO A 114 -6.69 -3.09 16.22
CA PRO A 114 -6.95 -3.30 14.79
C PRO A 114 -8.41 -3.06 14.40
N PHE A 115 -9.34 -3.46 15.26
CA PHE A 115 -10.78 -3.28 15.00
C PHE A 115 -11.14 -1.80 14.86
N TRP A 116 -10.74 -0.96 15.82
CA TRP A 116 -11.01 0.48 15.76
C TRP A 116 -10.25 1.19 14.64
N TYR A 117 -9.01 0.77 14.36
CA TYR A 117 -8.24 1.28 13.23
C TYR A 117 -8.93 0.98 11.89
N ALA A 118 -9.38 -0.27 11.68
CA ALA A 118 -10.11 -0.66 10.50
C ALA A 118 -11.46 0.05 10.40
N ALA A 119 -12.22 0.14 11.50
CA ALA A 119 -13.51 0.81 11.53
C ALA A 119 -13.39 2.29 11.10
N GLY A 120 -12.40 3.02 11.61
CA GLY A 120 -12.16 4.41 11.20
C GLY A 120 -11.87 4.56 9.70
N ALA A 121 -11.06 3.66 9.14
CA ALA A 121 -10.74 3.68 7.72
C ALA A 121 -11.92 3.28 6.82
N THR A 122 -12.75 2.32 7.24
CA THR A 122 -13.92 1.88 6.45
C THR A 122 -14.92 3.00 6.18
N ILE A 123 -15.11 3.92 7.14
CA ILE A 123 -15.99 5.09 6.97
C ILE A 123 -15.49 5.97 5.81
N GLN A 124 -14.19 6.22 5.74
CA GLN A 124 -13.60 7.02 4.66
C GLN A 124 -13.78 6.32 3.32
N VAL A 125 -13.51 5.00 3.25
CA VAL A 125 -13.67 4.22 2.01
C VAL A 125 -15.13 4.21 1.53
N LEU A 126 -16.10 4.07 2.43
CA LEU A 126 -17.52 4.11 2.09
C LEU A 126 -17.94 5.47 1.52
N LEU A 127 -17.49 6.57 2.14
CA LEU A 127 -17.77 7.92 1.64
C LEU A 127 -17.14 8.14 0.25
N PHE A 128 -15.90 7.70 0.04
CA PHE A 128 -15.24 7.76 -1.26
C PHE A 128 -15.94 6.89 -2.31
N ALA A 129 -16.47 5.72 -1.93
CA ALA A 129 -17.22 4.86 -2.84
C ALA A 129 -18.49 5.55 -3.36
N VAL A 130 -19.26 6.21 -2.48
CA VAL A 130 -20.46 6.97 -2.88
C VAL A 130 -20.09 8.10 -3.85
N LEU A 131 -19.04 8.87 -3.53
CA LEU A 131 -18.54 9.93 -4.41
C LEU A 131 -18.08 9.38 -5.77
N ALA A 132 -17.38 8.25 -5.79
CA ALA A 132 -16.91 7.63 -7.02
C ALA A 132 -18.07 7.16 -7.92
N VAL A 133 -19.14 6.61 -7.33
CA VAL A 133 -20.36 6.23 -8.07
C VAL A 133 -21.02 7.46 -8.69
N GLU A 134 -21.19 8.55 -7.93
CA GLU A 134 -21.78 9.79 -8.44
C GLU A 134 -20.94 10.43 -9.56
N VAL A 135 -19.61 10.38 -9.43
CA VAL A 135 -18.69 10.82 -10.48
C VAL A 135 -18.86 9.99 -11.74
N LYS A 136 -18.91 8.66 -11.65
CA LYS A 136 -19.09 7.79 -12.81
C LYS A 136 -20.47 7.90 -13.45
N ARG A 137 -21.51 8.23 -12.68
CA ARG A 137 -22.85 8.57 -13.22
C ARG A 137 -22.83 9.85 -14.05
N LYS A 138 -22.04 10.86 -13.66
CA LYS A 138 -21.99 12.18 -14.32
C LYS A 138 -20.94 12.29 -15.43
N ALA A 139 -19.82 11.58 -15.31
CA ALA A 139 -18.70 11.59 -16.25
C ALA A 139 -18.21 10.15 -16.54
N PRO A 140 -19.01 9.33 -17.25
CA PRO A 140 -18.69 7.91 -17.48
C PRO A 140 -17.47 7.70 -18.37
N THR A 141 -17.14 8.66 -19.23
CA THR A 141 -16.01 8.60 -20.18
C THR A 141 -14.70 9.13 -19.60
N ALA A 142 -14.71 9.72 -18.41
CA ALA A 142 -13.48 10.21 -17.78
C ALA A 142 -12.61 9.04 -17.31
N HIS A 143 -11.35 9.05 -17.71
CA HIS A 143 -10.34 8.04 -17.38
C HIS A 143 -9.56 8.40 -16.11
N THR A 144 -9.37 9.70 -15.84
CA THR A 144 -8.64 10.17 -14.66
C THR A 144 -9.41 11.24 -13.90
N VAL A 145 -9.12 11.38 -12.60
CA VAL A 145 -9.68 12.48 -11.79
C VAL A 145 -9.24 13.85 -12.31
N LEU A 146 -8.08 13.92 -12.96
CA LEU A 146 -7.51 15.15 -13.52
C LEU A 146 -8.30 15.68 -14.73
N GLU A 147 -8.90 14.79 -15.53
CA GLU A 147 -9.80 15.18 -16.63
C GLU A 147 -11.06 15.85 -16.10
N ILE A 148 -11.62 15.33 -15.00
CA ILE A 148 -12.78 15.92 -14.34
C ILE A 148 -12.43 17.29 -13.79
N VAL A 149 -11.25 17.43 -13.16
CA VAL A 149 -10.78 18.71 -12.62
C VAL A 149 -10.60 19.73 -13.75
N LYS A 150 -9.98 19.33 -14.87
CA LYS A 150 -9.81 20.19 -16.04
C LYS A 150 -11.13 20.62 -16.66
N ALA A 151 -12.07 19.70 -16.80
CA ALA A 151 -13.39 19.98 -17.36
C ALA A 151 -14.21 20.93 -16.46
N ARG A 152 -14.04 20.87 -15.14
CA ARG A 152 -14.83 21.67 -14.19
C ARG A 152 -14.22 23.02 -13.82
N TRP A 153 -12.89 23.11 -13.71
CA TRP A 153 -12.16 24.29 -13.20
C TRP A 153 -11.04 24.81 -14.13
N GLY A 154 -10.81 24.18 -15.28
CA GLY A 154 -9.83 24.64 -16.27
C GLY A 154 -8.38 24.24 -15.98
N THR A 155 -7.45 24.83 -16.72
CA THR A 155 -6.04 24.38 -16.81
C THR A 155 -5.20 24.70 -15.57
N GLY A 156 -5.46 25.82 -14.88
CA GLY A 156 -4.69 26.23 -13.70
C GLY A 156 -4.79 25.20 -12.56
N PRO A 157 -6.01 24.93 -12.03
CA PRO A 157 -6.22 23.90 -11.03
C PRO A 157 -5.81 22.50 -11.51
N HIS A 158 -6.01 22.18 -12.79
CA HIS A 158 -5.56 20.91 -13.35
C HIS A 158 -4.04 20.68 -13.18
N LEU A 159 -3.20 21.69 -13.44
CA LEU A 159 -1.75 21.57 -13.28
C LEU A 159 -1.37 21.38 -11.80
N VAL A 160 -2.01 22.11 -10.89
CA VAL A 160 -1.77 21.98 -9.45
C VAL A 160 -2.13 20.58 -8.95
N PHE A 161 -3.31 20.09 -9.29
CA PHE A 161 -3.74 18.73 -8.92
C PHE A 161 -2.88 17.66 -9.59
N LEU A 162 -2.39 17.89 -10.80
CA LEU A 162 -1.46 16.99 -11.47
C LEU A 162 -0.15 16.85 -10.68
N VAL A 163 0.44 17.96 -10.24
CA VAL A 163 1.65 17.95 -9.41
C VAL A 163 1.40 17.25 -8.08
N PHE A 164 0.28 17.53 -7.40
CA PHE A 164 -0.07 16.84 -6.16
C PHE A 164 -0.26 15.34 -6.36
N CYS A 165 -1.01 14.91 -7.38
CA CYS A 165 -1.22 13.50 -7.67
C CYS A 165 0.10 12.78 -7.96
N LEU A 166 1.01 13.39 -8.74
CA LEU A 166 2.33 12.82 -8.99
C LEU A 166 3.16 12.73 -7.70
N ALA A 167 3.23 13.83 -6.92
CA ALA A 167 3.95 13.86 -5.67
C ALA A 167 3.44 12.80 -4.67
N THR A 168 2.12 12.64 -4.54
CA THR A 168 1.53 11.61 -3.68
C THR A 168 1.91 10.21 -4.15
N ASN A 169 1.87 9.92 -5.46
CA ASN A 169 2.30 8.62 -5.98
C ASN A 169 3.79 8.35 -5.67
N PHE A 170 4.66 9.35 -5.79
CA PHE A 170 6.07 9.21 -5.41
C PHE A 170 6.27 8.98 -3.92
N ILE A 171 5.59 9.75 -3.06
CA ILE A 171 5.70 9.65 -1.60
C ILE A 171 5.19 8.29 -1.12
N VAL A 172 4.03 7.85 -1.61
CA VAL A 172 3.44 6.55 -1.22
C VAL A 172 4.32 5.40 -1.70
N THR A 173 4.83 5.46 -2.94
CA THR A 173 5.75 4.42 -3.45
C THR A 173 7.02 4.35 -2.61
N SER A 174 7.61 5.51 -2.28
CA SER A 174 8.81 5.59 -1.43
C SER A 174 8.54 5.02 -0.04
N MET A 175 7.40 5.37 0.58
CA MET A 175 7.00 4.86 1.88
C MET A 175 6.79 3.33 1.86
N LEU A 176 6.22 2.77 0.80
CA LEU A 176 6.03 1.33 0.68
C LEU A 176 7.37 0.58 0.50
N ILE A 177 8.29 1.12 -0.31
CA ILE A 177 9.64 0.54 -0.48
C ILE A 177 10.41 0.60 0.84
N LEU A 178 10.41 1.76 1.51
CA LEU A 178 11.07 1.94 2.80
C LEU A 178 10.46 1.05 3.89
N GLY A 179 9.13 0.94 3.93
CA GLY A 179 8.42 0.07 4.86
C GLY A 179 8.76 -1.41 4.64
N GLY A 180 8.78 -1.86 3.38
CA GLY A 180 9.17 -3.21 3.01
C GLY A 180 10.63 -3.51 3.38
N ALA A 181 11.56 -2.65 2.98
CA ALA A 181 12.98 -2.79 3.29
C ALA A 181 13.24 -2.78 4.81
N SER A 182 12.54 -1.92 5.56
CA SER A 182 12.60 -1.89 7.02
C SER A 182 12.20 -3.22 7.66
N VAL A 183 11.15 -3.87 7.15
CA VAL A 183 10.69 -5.16 7.69
C VAL A 183 11.69 -6.27 7.36
N VAL A 184 12.22 -6.32 6.13
CA VAL A 184 13.24 -7.31 5.74
C VAL A 184 14.51 -7.15 6.59
N ASN A 185 15.03 -5.92 6.70
CA ASN A 185 16.19 -5.61 7.53
C ASN A 185 15.97 -5.99 9.00
N ALA A 186 14.76 -5.79 9.53
CA ALA A 186 14.45 -6.17 10.92
C ALA A 186 14.47 -7.69 11.14
N LEU A 187 14.20 -8.48 10.09
CA LEU A 187 14.14 -9.95 10.16
C LEU A 187 15.46 -10.64 9.83
N SER A 188 16.25 -10.09 8.89
CA SER A 188 17.44 -10.76 8.33
C SER A 188 18.78 -10.06 8.54
N GLY A 189 18.78 -8.80 9.02
CA GLY A 189 19.99 -7.98 9.11
C GLY A 189 20.05 -6.91 8.04
#